data_AF-A0AAV0LR54-F1
#
_entry.id   AF-A0AAV0LR54-F1
#
_cell.length_a   1.000
_cell.length_b   1.000
_cell.length_c   1.000
_cell.angle_alpha   90.00
_cell.angle_beta   90.00
_cell.angle_gamma   90.00
#
_symmetry.space_group_name_H-M   'P 1'
#
loop_
_entity.id
_entity.type
_entity.pdbx_description
1 polymer ?
#
loop_
_entity_poly.entity_id
_entity_poly.type
_entity_poly.pdbx_seq_one_letter_code
_entity_poly.pdbx_strand_id
1 'polypeptide(L)' 'MAEWSKAPDSSSGLRERAWVQIPLLTNYFPTFFCLVFLTAA' A
#
# COMPACT_ATOMS: atom_id res chain seq x y z
N MET A 1 11.47 -13.30 -29.31
CA MET A 1 11.28 -12.65 -28.00
C MET A 1 9.88 -12.05 -27.92
N ALA A 2 8.84 -12.89 -27.96
CA ALA A 2 7.44 -12.45 -27.95
C ALA A 2 6.60 -13.22 -26.90
N GLU A 3 7.25 -13.90 -25.97
CA GLU A 3 6.61 -14.83 -25.04
C GLU A 3 6.82 -14.47 -23.56
N TRP A 4 7.40 -13.30 -23.29
CA TRP A 4 7.60 -12.79 -21.93
C TRP A 4 6.63 -11.68 -21.52
N SER A 5 5.75 -11.25 -22.42
CA SER A 5 4.74 -10.22 -22.12
C SER A 5 3.39 -10.78 -21.69
N LYS A 6 3.36 -11.97 -21.08
CA LYS A 6 2.19 -12.47 -20.36
C LYS A 6 2.59 -12.95 -18.97
N ALA A 7 3.06 -12.03 -18.13
CA ALA A 7 2.73 -12.18 -16.72
C ALA A 7 1.20 -12.09 -16.63
N PRO A 8 0.51 -13.05 -16.00
CA PRO A 8 -0.94 -13.03 -15.95
C PRO A 8 -1.37 -11.70 -15.33
N ASP A 9 -2.11 -10.95 -16.12
CA ASP A 9 -2.93 -9.78 -15.79
C ASP A 9 -3.84 -10.00 -14.56
N SER A 10 -3.87 -11.23 -14.04
CA SER A 10 -4.39 -11.67 -12.74
C SER A 10 -3.93 -10.84 -11.52
N SER A 11 -2.80 -10.14 -11.56
CA SER A 11 -2.38 -9.25 -10.46
C SER A 11 -3.03 -7.85 -10.50
N SER A 12 -3.79 -7.48 -11.54
CA SER A 12 -4.35 -6.14 -11.70
C SER A 12 -5.15 -5.69 -10.47
N GLY A 13 -6.05 -6.54 -9.99
CA GLY A 13 -6.86 -6.23 -8.80
C GLY A 13 -6.05 -6.09 -7.51
N LEU A 14 -4.93 -6.83 -7.36
CA LEU A 14 -4.03 -6.68 -6.23
C LEU A 14 -3.26 -5.36 -6.28
N ARG A 15 -2.83 -4.95 -7.47
CA ARG A 15 -2.15 -3.67 -7.67
C ARG A 15 -3.10 -2.51 -7.44
N GLU A 16 -4.31 -2.54 -7.99
CA GLU A 16 -5.34 -1.52 -7.76
C GLU A 16 -5.66 -1.35 -6.27
N ARG A 17 -5.81 -2.46 -5.52
CA ARG A 17 -5.99 -2.40 -4.06
C ARG A 17 -4.78 -1.86 -3.33
N ALA A 18 -3.58 -2.24 -3.74
CA ALA A 18 -2.35 -1.72 -3.15
C ALA A 18 -2.24 -0.20 -3.36
N TRP A 19 -2.56 0.32 -4.55
CA TRP A 19 -2.56 1.76 -4.84
C TRP A 19 -3.60 2.55 -4.03
N VAL A 20 -4.71 1.93 -3.64
CA VAL A 20 -5.69 2.54 -2.72
C VAL A 20 -5.24 2.41 -1.26
N GLN A 21 -4.63 1.28 -0.88
CA GLN A 21 -4.16 1.05 0.49
C GLN A 21 -2.93 1.88 0.85
N ILE A 22 -1.96 2.09 -0.05
CA ILE A 22 -0.72 2.81 0.24
C ILE A 22 -0.97 4.25 0.72
N PRO A 23 -1.84 5.06 0.08
CA PRO A 23 -2.21 6.38 0.58
C PRO A 23 -2.92 6.35 1.95
N LEU A 24 -3.81 5.38 2.16
CA LEU A 24 -4.51 5.20 3.44
C LEU A 24 -3.52 4.86 4.57
N LEU A 25 -2.63 3.90 4.35
CA LEU A 25 -1.56 3.56 5.30
C LEU A 25 -0.66 4.75 5.61
N THR A 26 -0.30 5.52 4.58
CA THR A 26 0.55 6.72 4.75
C THR A 26 -0.13 7.80 5.61
N ASN A 27 -1.46 7.87 5.63
CA ASN A 27 -2.20 8.84 6.46
C ASN A 27 -2.37 8.35 7.91
N TYR A 28 -2.69 7.07 8.11
CA TYR A 28 -2.92 6.49 9.43
C TYR A 28 -1.65 6.21 10.23
N PHE A 29 -0.55 5.86 9.55
CA PHE A 29 0.70 5.53 10.23
C PHE A 29 1.30 6.68 11.05
N PRO A 30 1.46 7.92 10.52
CA PRO A 30 2.01 9.04 11.30
C PRO A 30 1.07 9.51 12.40
N THR A 31 -0.25 9.46 12.19
CA THR A 31 -1.22 9.82 13.23
C THR A 31 -1.20 8.82 14.38
N PHE A 32 -1.21 7.52 14.07
CA PHE A 32 -1.09 6.46 15.08
C PHE A 32 0.24 6.53 15.83
N PHE A 33 1.35 6.66 15.09
CA PHE A 33 2.69 6.77 15.66
C PHE A 33 2.82 8.00 16.56
N CYS A 34 2.38 9.18 16.09
CA CYS A 34 2.42 10.40 16.88
C CYS A 34 1.54 10.28 18.13
N LEU A 35 0.34 9.72 18.03
CA LEU A 35 -0.55 9.56 19.17
C LEU A 35 0.08 8.63 20.23
N VAL A 36 0.64 7.50 19.83
CA VAL A 36 1.26 6.55 20.78
C VAL A 36 2.53 7.12 21.42
N PHE A 37 3.41 7.76 20.66
CA PHE A 37 4.71 8.21 21.17
C PHE A 37 4.67 9.59 21.83
N LEU A 38 3.76 10.48 21.43
CA LEU A 38 3.62 11.82 22.01
C LEU A 38 2.78 11.84 23.28
N THR A 39 1.82 10.92 23.43
CA THR A 39 1.01 10.82 24.67
C THR A 39 1.66 9.96 25.74
N ALA A 40 2.63 9.12 25.38
CA ALA A 40 3.41 8.30 26.30
C ALA A 40 4.68 8.99 26.85
N ALA A 41 5.00 10.20 26.37
CA ALA A 41 6.11 11.05 26.82
C ALA A 41 5.63 12.12 27.80
#